data_AF-A0A2R8BZ18-F1
#
_entry.id   AF-A0A2R8BZ18-F1
#
_cell.length_a   1.000
_cell.length_b   1.000
_cell.length_c   1.000
_cell.angle_alpha   90.00
_cell.angle_beta   90.00
_cell.angle_gamma   90.00
#
_symmetry.space_group_name_H-M   'P 1'
#
loop_
_entity.id
_entity.type
_entity.pdbx_description
1 polymer ?
#
loop_
_entity_poly.entity_id
_entity_poly.type
_entity_poly.pdbx_seq_one_letter_code
_entity_poly.pdbx_strand_id
1 'polypeptide(L)'
;MPSPKQYHSASGIDRGVTNIRNTGSPHWRRWLGPQHRCLVPLTAFAEPLGKSRGNAWFRFPDDATPMFAGIWVEGWTSIRKLKDGETKDDLFAFLTTEPNAEVAPIHPKAMPVILTEQEEWETWLTAEWAEAKALQSPLTDGMLEVENGGQRGKDSGSS
;
A
#
# COMPACT_ATOMS: atom_id res chain seq x y z
N MET A 1 -5.03 -8.42 2.50
CA MET A 1 -6.33 -8.89 1.98
C MET A 1 -6.23 -10.30 1.41
N PRO A 2 -7.32 -11.09 1.37
CA PRO A 2 -7.33 -12.43 0.78
C PRO A 2 -7.02 -12.37 -0.73
N SER A 3 -6.17 -13.29 -1.21
CA SER A 3 -5.87 -13.39 -2.65
C SER A 3 -6.91 -14.25 -3.39
N PRO A 4 -7.10 -14.07 -4.70
CA PRO A 4 -7.89 -15.01 -5.51
C PRO A 4 -7.34 -16.44 -5.40
N LYS A 5 -8.22 -17.44 -5.30
CA LYS A 5 -7.84 -18.84 -5.04
C LYS A 5 -6.78 -19.40 -6.00
N GLN A 6 -6.76 -18.95 -7.25
CA GLN A 6 -5.75 -19.40 -8.22
C GLN A 6 -4.31 -19.01 -7.87
N TYR A 7 -4.11 -18.07 -6.94
CA TYR A 7 -2.79 -17.65 -6.45
C TYR A 7 -2.37 -18.34 -5.14
N HIS A 8 -3.22 -19.22 -4.60
CA HIS A 8 -2.86 -20.01 -3.43
C HIS A 8 -1.80 -21.05 -3.80
N SER A 9 -0.93 -21.39 -2.85
CA SER A 9 0.05 -22.46 -3.09
C SER A 9 -0.65 -23.82 -3.23
N ALA A 10 0.07 -24.83 -3.72
CA ALA A 10 -0.43 -26.21 -3.77
C ALA A 10 -0.86 -26.75 -2.39
N SER A 11 -0.28 -26.22 -1.31
CA SER A 11 -0.63 -26.57 0.08
C SER A 11 -1.74 -25.68 0.66
N GLY A 12 -2.43 -24.88 -0.16
CA GLY A 12 -3.53 -24.01 0.27
C GLY A 12 -3.10 -22.72 0.96
N ILE A 13 -1.82 -22.35 0.90
CA ILE A 13 -1.32 -21.14 1.56
C ILE A 13 -1.77 -19.90 0.78
N ASP A 14 -2.47 -18.99 1.44
CA ASP A 14 -2.76 -17.65 0.96
C ASP A 14 -1.75 -16.66 1.56
N ARG A 15 -0.81 -16.16 0.74
CA ARG A 15 0.12 -15.08 1.16
C ARG A 15 -0.55 -13.70 1.22
N GLY A 16 -1.77 -13.59 0.70
CA GLY A 16 -2.56 -12.38 0.59
C GLY A 16 -2.01 -11.37 -0.40
N VAL A 17 -2.75 -10.28 -0.51
CA VAL A 17 -2.46 -9.12 -1.33
C VAL A 17 -2.29 -7.92 -0.41
N THR A 18 -1.20 -7.17 -0.59
CA THR A 18 -0.93 -5.91 0.12
C THR A 18 -1.33 -4.68 -0.70
N ASN A 19 -1.28 -4.79 -2.03
CA ASN A 19 -1.49 -3.68 -2.98
C ASN A 19 -2.63 -4.02 -3.95
N ILE A 20 -3.67 -3.17 -4.02
CA ILE A 20 -4.82 -3.34 -4.89
C ILE A 20 -4.77 -2.29 -6.01
N ARG A 21 -4.35 -2.72 -7.21
CA ARG A 21 -4.29 -1.85 -8.41
C ARG A 21 -5.57 -1.87 -9.23
N ASN A 22 -6.04 -3.06 -9.62
CA ASN A 22 -7.20 -3.20 -10.50
C ASN A 22 -8.48 -3.40 -9.69
N THR A 23 -9.10 -2.30 -9.24
CA THR A 23 -10.37 -2.28 -8.50
C THR A 23 -11.58 -2.68 -9.35
N GLY A 24 -11.46 -2.74 -10.68
CA GLY A 24 -12.49 -3.27 -11.59
C GLY A 24 -12.64 -4.80 -11.55
N SER A 25 -11.63 -5.52 -11.01
CA SER A 25 -11.65 -6.97 -10.87
C SER A 25 -12.84 -7.45 -10.02
N PRO A 26 -13.59 -8.48 -10.46
CA PRO A 26 -14.68 -9.06 -9.68
C PRO A 26 -14.29 -9.50 -8.26
N HIS A 27 -13.02 -9.88 -8.05
CA HIS A 27 -12.52 -10.30 -6.73
C HIS A 27 -12.66 -9.22 -5.65
N TRP A 28 -12.46 -7.95 -6.02
CA TRP A 28 -12.45 -6.85 -5.06
C TRP A 28 -13.83 -6.26 -4.80
N ARG A 29 -14.78 -6.39 -5.73
CA ARG A 29 -16.09 -5.68 -5.70
C ARG A 29 -16.84 -5.81 -4.37
N ARG A 30 -16.76 -6.97 -3.73
CA ARG A 30 -17.41 -7.24 -2.43
C ARG A 30 -16.85 -6.43 -1.26
N TRP A 31 -15.67 -5.83 -1.41
CA TRP A 31 -14.97 -5.07 -0.36
C TRP A 31 -14.75 -3.59 -0.73
N LEU A 32 -15.43 -3.06 -1.75
CA LEU A 32 -15.31 -1.65 -2.17
C LEU A 32 -16.29 -0.71 -1.45
N GLY A 33 -17.24 -1.27 -0.69
CA GLY A 33 -18.20 -0.50 0.10
C GLY A 33 -17.55 0.14 1.35
N PRO A 34 -18.14 1.23 1.89
CA PRO A 34 -17.62 1.96 3.05
C PRO A 34 -17.26 1.09 4.26
N GLN A 35 -18.05 0.05 4.54
CA GLN A 35 -17.85 -0.88 5.66
C GLN A 35 -16.53 -1.67 5.61
N HIS A 36 -15.87 -1.69 4.45
CA HIS A 36 -14.58 -2.35 4.25
C HIS A 36 -13.43 -1.37 4.06
N ARG A 37 -13.62 -0.07 4.32
CA ARG A 37 -12.57 0.93 4.15
C ARG A 37 -11.91 1.27 5.48
N CYS A 38 -10.63 1.60 5.41
CA CYS A 38 -9.85 2.08 6.53
C CYS A 38 -8.83 3.12 6.05
N LEU A 39 -8.38 3.96 6.98
CA LEU A 39 -7.19 4.79 6.80
C LEU A 39 -6.00 4.04 7.38
N VAL A 40 -4.89 4.00 6.65
CA VAL A 40 -3.65 3.39 7.12
C VAL A 40 -2.62 4.51 7.31
N PRO A 41 -2.36 4.95 8.56
CA PRO A 41 -1.40 6.02 8.82
C PRO A 41 0.02 5.63 8.41
N LEU A 42 0.76 6.61 7.88
CA LEU A 42 2.17 6.45 7.57
C LEU A 42 2.94 7.75 7.86
N THR A 43 4.26 7.62 7.94
CA THR A 43 5.19 8.75 8.04
C THR A 43 6.16 8.80 6.86
N ALA A 44 6.41 7.64 6.24
CA ALA A 44 7.21 7.47 5.04
C ALA A 44 6.85 6.13 4.38
N PHE A 45 7.16 6.00 3.09
CA PHE A 45 7.11 4.71 2.40
C PHE A 45 8.39 4.47 1.60
N ALA A 46 8.62 3.23 1.20
CA ALA A 46 9.87 2.84 0.56
C ALA A 46 9.61 2.03 -0.72
N GLU A 47 10.40 2.29 -1.75
CA GLU A 47 10.47 1.46 -2.95
C GLU A 47 11.86 0.84 -3.10
N PRO A 48 11.95 -0.43 -3.52
CA PRO A 48 13.22 -1.11 -3.64
C PRO A 48 14.01 -0.56 -4.83
N LEU A 49 15.28 -0.22 -4.59
CA LEU A 49 16.20 0.21 -5.66
C LEU A 49 16.70 -0.98 -6.49
N GLY A 50 16.16 -2.19 -6.32
CA GLY A 50 16.63 -3.41 -6.95
C GLY A 50 17.58 -4.22 -6.07
N LYS A 51 18.03 -5.36 -6.59
CA LYS A 51 18.74 -6.37 -5.81
C LYS A 51 19.99 -5.78 -5.15
N SER A 52 20.05 -5.90 -3.82
CA SER A 52 21.18 -5.45 -3.00
C SER A 52 21.47 -3.95 -2.99
N ARG A 53 20.59 -3.10 -3.52
CA ARG A 53 20.76 -1.63 -3.54
C ARG A 53 19.98 -0.88 -2.44
N GLY A 54 19.35 -1.62 -1.54
CA GLY A 54 18.50 -1.03 -0.49
C GLY A 54 17.21 -0.44 -1.07
N ASN A 55 16.69 0.57 -0.38
CA ASN A 55 15.44 1.23 -0.71
C ASN A 55 15.65 2.74 -0.87
N ALA A 56 14.84 3.36 -1.72
CA ALA A 56 14.58 4.79 -1.64
C ALA A 56 13.41 5.01 -0.68
N TRP A 57 13.54 6.00 0.20
CA TRP A 57 12.51 6.41 1.13
C TRP A 57 11.87 7.71 0.65
N PHE A 58 10.54 7.73 0.63
CA PHE A 58 9.71 8.87 0.29
C PHE A 58 9.09 9.42 1.58
N ARG A 59 9.35 10.69 1.86
CA ARG A 59 8.88 11.41 3.05
C ARG A 59 7.97 12.56 2.66
N PHE A 60 7.16 12.97 3.61
CA PHE A 60 6.24 14.08 3.48
C PHE A 60 6.77 15.29 4.28
N PRO A 61 6.27 16.51 4.02
CA PRO A 61 6.50 17.65 4.90
C PRO A 61 6.15 17.35 6.37
N ASP A 62 6.85 17.98 7.31
CA ASP A 62 6.78 17.66 8.75
C ASP A 62 5.36 17.79 9.37
N ASP A 63 4.49 18.60 8.79
CA ASP A 63 3.11 18.84 9.24
C ASP A 63 2.06 17.97 8.53
N ALA A 64 2.47 17.14 7.56
CA ALA A 64 1.57 16.25 6.85
C ALA A 64 1.11 15.08 7.73
N THR A 65 -0.16 14.70 7.59
CA THR A 65 -0.73 13.50 8.24
C THR A 65 -1.24 12.52 7.17
N PRO A 66 -0.35 11.95 6.35
CA PRO A 66 -0.76 11.15 5.19
C PRO A 66 -1.37 9.80 5.62
N MET A 67 -2.36 9.35 4.84
CA MET A 67 -3.03 8.07 5.00
C MET A 67 -2.99 7.28 3.70
N PHE A 68 -2.73 5.97 3.72
CA PHE A 68 -3.07 5.16 2.56
C PHE A 68 -4.59 4.90 2.51
N ALA A 69 -5.14 4.89 1.30
CA ALA A 69 -6.51 4.45 1.03
C ALA A 69 -6.64 2.93 1.20
N GLY A 70 -6.97 2.50 2.42
CA GLY A 70 -7.01 1.11 2.84
C GLY A 70 -8.36 0.41 2.63
N ILE A 71 -8.31 -0.89 2.34
CA ILE A 71 -9.43 -1.82 2.37
C ILE A 71 -9.12 -2.93 3.37
N TRP A 72 -10.11 -3.32 4.17
CA TRP A 72 -9.98 -4.34 5.20
C TRP A 72 -11.15 -5.33 5.24
N VAL A 73 -10.89 -6.48 5.85
CA VAL A 73 -11.88 -7.51 6.17
C VAL A 73 -11.61 -8.06 7.56
N GLU A 74 -12.68 -8.18 8.35
CA GLU A 74 -12.64 -8.74 9.69
C GLU A 74 -12.66 -10.27 9.65
N GLY A 75 -11.90 -10.91 10.53
CA GLY A 75 -12.06 -12.30 10.91
C GLY A 75 -11.98 -13.28 9.75
N TRP A 76 -11.06 -13.07 8.80
CA TRP A 76 -10.89 -13.93 7.65
C TRP A 76 -10.11 -15.20 8.01
N THR A 77 -10.72 -16.36 7.76
CA THR A 77 -10.10 -17.65 7.99
C THR A 77 -9.27 -18.11 6.78
N SER A 78 -7.98 -18.37 6.97
CA SER A 78 -7.10 -18.90 5.93
C SER A 78 -5.79 -19.48 6.49
N ILE A 79 -5.03 -20.21 5.66
CA ILE A 79 -3.66 -20.61 5.99
C ILE A 79 -2.70 -19.55 5.46
N ARG A 80 -2.15 -18.71 6.33
CA ARG A 80 -1.19 -17.65 5.95
C ARG A 80 0.25 -18.18 5.86
N LYS A 81 0.58 -19.11 6.76
CA LYS A 81 1.87 -19.80 6.85
C LYS A 81 1.61 -21.25 7.22
N LEU A 82 2.25 -22.19 6.53
CA LEU A 82 2.01 -23.62 6.73
C LEU A 82 2.18 -24.06 8.19
N LYS A 83 3.18 -23.49 8.88
CA LYS A 83 3.49 -23.81 10.28
C LYS A 83 2.43 -23.38 11.29
N ASP A 84 1.62 -22.38 10.97
CA ASP A 84 0.63 -21.81 11.87
C ASP A 84 -0.75 -22.46 11.67
N GLY A 85 -0.91 -23.27 10.62
CA GLY A 85 -2.18 -23.88 10.25
C GLY A 85 -3.20 -22.84 9.77
N GLU A 86 -4.47 -23.15 9.96
CA GLU A 86 -5.57 -22.23 9.68
C GLU A 86 -5.74 -21.24 10.83
N THR A 87 -5.72 -19.94 10.51
CA THR A 87 -5.90 -18.84 11.45
C THR A 87 -7.06 -17.96 11.03
N LYS A 88 -7.64 -17.23 11.99
CA LYS A 88 -8.66 -16.21 11.75
C LYS A 88 -8.06 -14.85 12.05
N ASP A 89 -7.88 -14.03 11.02
CA ASP A 89 -7.13 -12.77 11.09
C ASP A 89 -7.95 -11.61 10.52
N ASP A 90 -7.78 -10.43 11.10
CA ASP A 90 -8.20 -9.18 10.46
C ASP A 90 -7.14 -8.79 9.42
N LEU A 91 -7.57 -8.58 8.18
CA LEU A 91 -6.67 -8.38 7.06
C LEU A 91 -6.93 -7.01 6.42
N PHE A 92 -5.87 -6.36 5.97
CA PHE A 92 -5.97 -5.16 5.16
C PHE A 92 -5.03 -5.19 3.94
N ALA A 93 -5.25 -4.25 3.03
CA ALA A 93 -4.43 -3.88 1.89
C ALA A 93 -4.71 -2.40 1.59
N PHE A 94 -3.92 -1.77 0.75
CA PHE A 94 -4.21 -0.42 0.29
C PHE A 94 -4.20 -0.34 -1.23
N LEU A 95 -4.90 0.67 -1.75
CA LEU A 95 -4.94 0.91 -3.17
C LEU A 95 -3.58 1.41 -3.67
N THR A 96 -3.26 1.04 -4.92
CA THR A 96 -2.15 1.64 -5.66
C THR A 96 -2.66 2.25 -6.96
N THR A 97 -1.91 3.21 -7.47
CA THR A 97 -2.21 3.98 -8.68
C THR A 97 -0.94 4.15 -9.52
N GLU A 98 -0.98 4.90 -10.62
CA GLU A 98 0.24 5.27 -11.36
C GLU A 98 1.17 6.12 -10.49
N PRO A 99 2.50 6.05 -10.70
CA PRO A 99 3.43 6.87 -9.93
C PRO A 99 3.39 8.35 -10.38
N ASN A 100 3.65 9.25 -9.43
CA ASN A 100 3.86 10.67 -9.66
C ASN A 100 5.31 10.97 -10.10
N ALA A 101 5.68 12.24 -10.27
CA ALA A 101 6.99 12.65 -10.77
C ALA A 101 8.18 12.16 -9.92
N GLU A 102 8.03 12.07 -8.59
CA GLU A 102 9.09 11.63 -7.68
C GLU A 102 9.24 10.10 -7.67
N VAL A 103 8.13 9.36 -7.69
CA VAL A 103 8.16 7.89 -7.60
C VAL A 103 8.51 7.26 -8.95
N ALA A 104 8.07 7.82 -10.07
CA ALA A 104 8.21 7.21 -11.40
C ALA A 104 9.66 6.87 -11.81
N PRO A 105 10.68 7.71 -11.52
CA PRO A 105 12.08 7.39 -11.80
C PRO A 105 12.63 6.18 -11.03
N ILE A 106 12.04 5.85 -9.89
CA ILE A 106 12.48 4.76 -8.99
C ILE A 106 11.63 3.52 -9.19
N HIS A 107 10.31 3.68 -9.22
CA HIS A 107 9.34 2.60 -9.36
C HIS A 107 8.25 2.99 -10.39
N PRO A 108 8.50 2.76 -11.70
CA PRO A 108 7.65 3.27 -12.78
C PRO A 108 6.28 2.57 -12.91
N LYS A 109 6.02 1.52 -12.11
CA LYS A 109 4.80 0.73 -12.24
C LYS A 109 3.65 1.25 -11.40
N ALA A 110 3.95 1.79 -10.22
CA ALA A 110 2.92 2.15 -9.25
C ALA A 110 3.48 3.01 -8.12
N MET A 111 2.58 3.74 -7.48
CA MET A 111 2.76 4.22 -6.10
C MET A 111 1.50 3.88 -5.27
N PRO A 112 1.56 3.94 -3.92
CA PRO A 112 0.38 3.88 -3.09
C PRO A 112 -0.56 5.06 -3.34
N VAL A 113 -1.86 4.85 -3.19
CA VAL A 113 -2.82 5.96 -3.08
C VAL A 113 -2.67 6.59 -1.71
N ILE A 114 -2.38 7.88 -1.68
CA ILE A 114 -2.14 8.65 -0.46
C ILE A 114 -3.18 9.75 -0.38
N LEU A 115 -3.85 9.85 0.76
CA LEU A 115 -4.84 10.88 1.10
C LEU A 115 -4.19 11.83 2.12
N THR A 116 -4.20 13.12 1.84
CA THR A 116 -3.54 14.14 2.68
C THR A 116 -4.51 15.07 3.37
N GLU A 117 -5.72 15.24 2.82
CA GLU A 117 -6.72 16.16 3.36
C GLU A 117 -7.83 15.45 4.12
N GLN A 118 -8.41 16.14 5.10
CA GLN A 118 -9.50 15.60 5.91
C GLN A 118 -10.72 15.24 5.04
N GLU A 119 -11.04 16.05 4.04
CA GLU A 119 -12.14 15.81 3.10
C GLU A 119 -11.92 14.52 2.30
N GLU A 120 -10.67 14.22 1.92
CA GLU A 120 -10.33 12.97 1.23
C GLU A 120 -10.51 11.77 2.16
N TRP A 121 -10.16 11.91 3.44
CA TRP A 121 -10.36 10.86 4.45
C TRP A 121 -11.84 10.58 4.67
N GLU A 122 -12.65 11.62 4.83
CA GLU A 122 -14.10 11.52 5.01
C GLU A 122 -14.76 10.91 3.77
N THR A 123 -14.39 11.37 2.57
CA THR A 123 -14.85 10.81 1.29
C THR A 123 -14.47 9.34 1.19
N TRP A 124 -13.21 9.00 1.50
CA TRP A 124 -12.76 7.62 1.49
C TRP A 124 -13.57 6.77 2.45
N LEU A 125 -13.78 7.20 3.69
CA LEU A 125 -14.47 6.39 4.70
C LEU A 125 -15.98 6.24 4.48
N THR A 126 -16.62 7.19 3.80
CA THR A 126 -18.10 7.28 3.81
C THR A 126 -18.77 7.24 2.44
N ALA A 127 -18.12 7.72 1.38
CA ALA A 127 -18.79 7.90 0.09
C ALA A 127 -19.10 6.57 -0.62
N GLU A 128 -20.05 6.55 -1.54
CA GLU A 128 -20.27 5.35 -2.37
C GLU A 128 -19.07 5.09 -3.30
N TRP A 129 -18.87 3.84 -3.72
CA TRP A 129 -17.71 3.49 -4.56
C TRP A 129 -17.66 4.27 -5.88
N ALA A 130 -18.82 4.68 -6.40
CA ALA A 130 -18.90 5.49 -7.63
C ALA A 130 -18.15 6.83 -7.52
N GLU A 131 -18.06 7.37 -6.30
CA GLU A 131 -17.36 8.62 -5.97
C GLU A 131 -15.95 8.32 -5.44
N ALA A 132 -15.83 7.47 -4.42
CA ALA A 132 -14.56 7.18 -3.74
C ALA A 132 -13.47 6.64 -4.68
N LYS A 133 -13.84 5.96 -5.78
CA LYS A 133 -12.87 5.47 -6.78
C LYS A 133 -12.04 6.59 -7.43
N ALA A 134 -12.55 7.83 -7.43
CA ALA A 134 -11.83 8.97 -7.98
C ALA A 134 -10.56 9.29 -7.19
N LEU A 135 -10.53 8.95 -5.89
CA LEU A 135 -9.36 9.08 -5.03
C LEU A 135 -8.24 8.09 -5.38
N GLN A 136 -8.47 7.12 -6.27
CA GLN A 136 -7.42 6.21 -6.75
C GLN A 136 -6.48 6.90 -7.78
N SER A 137 -5.97 8.08 -7.43
CA SER A 137 -5.11 8.94 -8.25
C SER A 137 -3.71 9.08 -7.65
N PRO A 138 -2.68 9.39 -8.46
CA PRO A 138 -1.35 9.73 -7.94
C PRO A 138 -1.44 10.92 -6.99
N LEU A 139 -0.55 10.92 -5.98
CA LEU A 139 -0.33 12.10 -5.17
C LEU A 139 0.21 13.23 -6.05
N THR A 140 -0.18 14.46 -5.75
CA THR A 140 0.34 15.66 -6.44
C THR A 140 1.86 15.67 -6.45
N ASP A 141 2.44 16.02 -7.59
CA ASP A 141 3.90 16.20 -7.73
C ASP A 141 4.40 17.27 -6.73
N GLY A 142 5.64 17.12 -6.27
CA GLY A 142 6.30 18.02 -5.31
C GLY A 142 5.95 17.76 -3.84
N MET A 143 5.06 16.81 -3.54
CA MET A 143 4.63 16.48 -2.17
C MET A 143 5.54 15.49 -1.45
N LEU A 144 6.58 14.98 -2.11
CA LEU A 144 7.48 13.97 -1.56
C LEU A 144 8.94 14.40 -1.63
N GLU A 145 9.65 14.21 -0.51
CA GLU A 145 11.10 14.26 -0.45
C GLU A 145 11.68 12.85 -0.58
N VAL A 146 12.71 12.69 -1.43
CA VAL A 146 13.31 11.38 -1.72
C VAL A 146 14.68 11.25 -1.08
N GLU A 147 14.83 10.30 -0.17
CA GLU A 147 16.11 9.89 0.40
C GLU A 147 16.55 8.55 -0.18
N ASN A 148 17.63 8.56 -0.97
CA ASN A 148 18.22 7.33 -1.47
C ASN A 148 19.04 6.67 -0.37
N GLY A 149 18.70 5.43 -0.01
CA GLY A 149 19.48 4.57 0.88
C GLY A 149 20.76 4.05 0.21
N GLY A 150 21.65 4.95 -0.23
CA GLY A 150 23.01 4.59 -0.60
C GLY A 150 23.75 4.08 0.64
N GLN A 151 24.42 2.94 0.52
CA GLN A 151 25.30 2.41 1.57
C GLN A 151 26.16 3.53 2.16
N ARG A 152 26.04 3.78 3.48
CA ARG A 152 27.07 4.51 4.22
C ARG A 152 28.40 3.85 3.86
N GLY A 153 29.30 4.61 3.22
CA GLY A 153 30.67 4.19 3.00
C GLY A 153 31.23 3.68 4.32
N LYS A 154 31.94 2.56 4.29
CA LYS A 154 32.81 2.20 5.41
C LYS A 154 33.82 3.33 5.54
N ASP A 155 33.62 4.23 6.50
CA ASP A 155 34.70 5.04 7.03
C ASP A 155 35.68 4.05 7.67
N SER A 156 36.71 3.71 6.92
CA SER A 156 37.92 3.11 7.46
C SER A 156 38.56 4.16 8.35
N GLY A 157 38.20 4.14 9.63
CA GLY A 157 38.91 4.87 10.66
C GLY A 157 40.35 4.38 10.72
N SER A 158 41.28 5.20 10.22
CA SER A 158 42.65 5.20 10.68
C SER A 158 42.76 6.20 11.82
N SER A 159 42.95 5.67 13.03
CA SER A 159 43.70 6.30 14.12
C SER A 159 44.64 5.25 14.70
#